data_AF-A0A7S1AUR5-F1
#
_entry.id   AF-A0A7S1AUR5-F1
#
_cell.length_a   1.000
_cell.length_b   1.000
_cell.length_c   1.000
_cell.angle_alpha   90.00
_cell.angle_beta   90.00
_cell.angle_gamma   90.00
#
_symmetry.space_group_name_H-M   'P 1'
#
loop_
_entity.id
_entity.type
_entity.pdbx_description
1 polymer ?
#
loop_
_entity_poly.entity_id
_entity_poly.type
_entity_poly.pdbx_seq_one_letter_code
_entity_poly.pdbx_strand_id
1 'polypeptide(L)'
;ARFEELAVKANLFSILGEVDGRVGDLMLYAASFIVVRGSKLDDKETLRHADMGHRRIPPGSTFTCLTSLSELPASVGGLQFWPWESPLYSEPPTSASPSASPLVHKYRPGKFVAFDGRVKHRTEPFEYTRS
;
A
#
# COMPACT_ATOMS: atom_id res chain seq x y z
N ALA A 1 3.24 20.58 0.36
CA ALA A 1 4.44 19.99 0.99
C ALA A 1 5.19 19.19 -0.05
N ARG A 2 6.53 19.24 -0.08
CA ARG A 2 7.32 18.36 -0.96
C ARG A 2 7.35 16.95 -0.35
N PHE A 3 7.34 15.88 -1.15
CA PHE A 3 7.28 14.50 -0.64
C PHE A 3 8.45 14.15 0.30
N GLU A 4 9.64 14.65 -0.01
CA GLU A 4 10.83 14.51 0.84
C GLU A 4 10.61 15.13 2.23
N GLU A 5 9.94 16.27 2.28
CA GLU A 5 9.61 16.96 3.54
C GLU A 5 8.64 16.13 4.39
N LEU A 6 7.69 15.43 3.76
CA LEU A 6 6.77 14.51 4.45
C LEU A 6 7.48 13.26 4.97
N ALA A 7 8.37 12.66 4.17
CA ALA A 7 9.13 11.48 4.58
C ALA A 7 10.09 11.78 5.75
N VAL A 8 10.77 12.93 5.70
CA VAL A 8 11.66 13.38 6.78
C VAL A 8 10.87 13.75 8.04
N LYS A 9 9.76 14.49 7.92
CA LYS A 9 8.91 14.86 9.07
C LYS A 9 8.29 13.64 9.77
N ALA A 10 8.02 12.57 9.02
CA ALA A 10 7.48 11.33 9.57
C ALA A 10 8.56 10.40 10.20
N ASN A 11 9.83 10.81 10.19
CA ASN A 11 10.99 9.98 10.58
C ASN A 11 11.02 8.61 9.87
N LEU A 12 10.53 8.57 8.63
CA LEU A 12 10.21 7.33 7.94
C LEU A 12 11.44 6.47 7.68
N PHE A 13 12.55 7.10 7.28
CA PHE A 13 13.79 6.40 6.97
C PHE A 13 14.44 5.74 8.19
N SER A 14 14.31 6.33 9.38
CA SER A 14 14.81 5.72 10.62
C SER A 14 14.01 4.48 10.96
N ILE A 15 12.67 4.59 10.97
CA ILE A 15 11.76 3.49 11.32
C ILE A 15 11.93 2.31 10.36
N LEU A 16 11.97 2.57 9.06
CA LEU A 16 12.11 1.52 8.06
C LEU A 16 13.52 0.93 8.04
N GLY A 17 14.55 1.75 8.26
CA GLY A 17 15.93 1.28 8.37
C GLY A 17 16.13 0.33 9.56
N GLU A 18 15.46 0.60 10.68
CA GLU A 18 15.44 -0.32 11.84
C GLU A 18 14.72 -1.63 11.49
N VAL A 19 13.58 -1.57 10.79
CA VAL A 19 12.82 -2.77 10.38
C VAL A 19 13.61 -3.66 9.41
N ASP A 20 14.33 -3.07 8.44
CA ASP A 20 15.15 -3.81 7.47
C ASP A 20 16.54 -4.18 8.03
N GLY A 21 16.89 -3.74 9.25
CA GLY A 21 18.21 -3.94 9.85
C GLY A 21 19.34 -3.16 9.17
N ARG A 22 19.00 -2.17 8.33
CA ARG A 22 19.90 -1.32 7.54
C ARG A 22 19.64 0.15 7.84
N VAL A 23 19.88 0.54 9.08
CA VAL A 23 19.71 1.93 9.54
C VAL A 23 20.66 2.83 8.74
N GLY A 24 20.12 3.64 7.82
CA GLY A 24 20.85 4.69 7.12
C GLY A 24 20.89 4.63 5.58
N ASP A 25 20.53 3.51 4.94
CA ASP A 25 20.70 3.30 3.49
C ASP A 25 19.39 3.31 2.67
N LEU A 26 18.37 4.03 3.15
CA LEU A 26 17.11 4.15 2.43
C LEU A 26 17.09 5.36 1.51
N MET A 27 16.61 5.15 0.28
CA MET A 27 16.44 6.17 -0.75
C MET A 27 14.96 6.30 -1.11
N LEU A 28 14.47 7.54 -1.28
CA LEU A 28 13.16 7.76 -1.90
C LEU A 28 13.26 7.43 -3.40
N TYR A 29 12.73 6.28 -3.80
CA TYR A 29 12.75 5.86 -5.20
C TYR A 29 11.70 6.60 -6.04
N ALA A 30 10.47 6.67 -5.54
CA ALA A 30 9.36 7.34 -6.21
C ALA A 30 8.34 7.84 -5.18
N ALA A 31 7.60 8.88 -5.56
CA ALA A 31 6.45 9.37 -4.80
C ALA A 31 5.36 9.83 -5.76
N SER A 32 4.10 9.58 -5.39
CA SER A 32 2.94 9.93 -6.21
C SER A 32 1.77 10.35 -5.33
N PHE A 33 0.85 11.13 -5.92
CA PHE A 33 -0.46 11.38 -5.34
C PHE A 33 -1.46 10.42 -5.98
N ILE A 34 -2.14 9.64 -5.15
CA ILE A 34 -3.24 8.77 -5.58
C ILE A 34 -4.53 9.55 -5.37
N VAL A 35 -5.25 9.83 -6.46
CA VAL A 35 -6.54 10.52 -6.43
C VAL A 35 -7.58 9.58 -7.02
N VAL A 36 -8.49 9.11 -6.18
CA VAL A 36 -9.68 8.37 -6.61
C VAL A 36 -10.83 9.36 -6.71
N ARG A 37 -11.50 9.40 -7.87
CA ARG A 37 -12.67 10.27 -8.10
C ARG A 37 -13.90 9.39 -8.29
N GLY A 38 -15.03 9.80 -7.72
CA GLY A 38 -16.31 9.11 -7.85
C GLY A 38 -16.87 8.61 -6.53
N SER A 39 -18.06 8.03 -6.60
CA SER A 39 -18.78 7.41 -5.48
C SER A 39 -18.59 5.90 -5.41
N LYS A 40 -17.93 5.29 -6.39
CA LYS A 40 -17.79 3.84 -6.48
C LYS A 40 -16.43 3.47 -7.05
N LEU A 41 -15.87 2.38 -6.54
CA LEU A 41 -14.66 1.77 -7.05
C LEU A 41 -14.81 0.24 -6.91
N ASP A 42 -14.77 -0.49 -8.02
CA ASP A 42 -15.01 -1.94 -8.03
C ASP A 42 -13.72 -2.78 -8.06
N ASP A 43 -13.88 -4.10 -8.02
CA ASP A 43 -12.76 -5.06 -8.08
C ASP A 43 -11.96 -4.99 -9.39
N LYS A 44 -12.58 -4.55 -10.50
CA LYS A 44 -11.94 -4.43 -11.82
C LYS A 44 -11.06 -3.20 -11.90
N GLU A 45 -11.43 -2.15 -11.17
CA GLU A 45 -10.65 -0.91 -11.05
C GLU A 45 -9.55 -0.99 -9.98
N THR A 46 -9.68 -1.93 -9.02
CA THR A 46 -8.73 -2.14 -7.92
C THR A 46 -7.93 -3.43 -8.10
N LEU A 47 -7.14 -3.46 -9.18
CA LEU A 47 -6.37 -4.65 -9.50
C LEU A 47 -5.37 -4.98 -8.39
N ARG A 48 -5.42 -6.24 -7.99
CA ARG A 48 -4.50 -6.84 -7.02
C ARG A 48 -3.11 -6.98 -7.64
N HIS A 49 -2.08 -6.44 -6.98
CA HIS A 49 -0.70 -6.47 -7.47
C HIS A 49 0.30 -6.43 -6.32
N ALA A 50 1.58 -6.61 -6.65
CA ALA A 50 2.72 -6.34 -5.77
C ALA A 50 3.63 -5.32 -6.47
N ASP A 51 4.18 -4.37 -5.72
CA ASP A 51 4.94 -3.25 -6.29
C ASP A 51 6.25 -3.73 -6.95
N MET A 52 6.89 -4.75 -6.38
CA MET A 52 8.16 -5.25 -6.88
C MET A 52 8.13 -5.80 -8.32
N GLY A 53 6.94 -6.01 -8.89
CA GLY A 53 6.77 -6.49 -10.26
C GLY A 53 7.11 -5.45 -11.34
N HIS A 54 7.23 -4.17 -10.98
CA HIS A 54 7.57 -3.14 -11.96
C HIS A 54 9.06 -3.15 -12.28
N ARG A 55 9.43 -3.25 -13.56
CA ARG A 55 10.83 -3.21 -14.08
C ARG A 55 11.70 -2.03 -13.63
N ARG A 56 11.10 -1.02 -13.00
CA ARG A 56 11.77 0.20 -12.53
C ARG A 56 12.25 0.03 -11.08
N ILE A 57 11.58 -0.79 -10.28
CA ILE A 57 11.90 -0.99 -8.88
C ILE A 57 13.13 -1.92 -8.77
N PRO A 58 14.23 -1.46 -8.13
CA PRO A 58 15.42 -2.27 -7.96
C PRO A 58 15.10 -3.60 -7.22
N PRO A 59 15.72 -4.72 -7.63
CA PRO A 59 15.62 -5.96 -6.87
C PRO A 59 16.26 -5.81 -5.48
N GLY A 60 15.56 -6.26 -4.44
CA GLY A 60 16.03 -6.22 -3.05
C GLY A 60 15.31 -5.15 -2.23
N SER A 61 14.62 -5.59 -1.18
CA SER A 61 13.93 -4.83 -0.12
C SER A 61 13.39 -3.45 -0.52
N THR A 62 12.15 -3.42 -1.02
CA THR A 62 11.41 -2.15 -1.21
C THR A 62 10.26 -2.07 -0.22
N PHE A 63 9.98 -0.85 0.23
CA PHE A 63 8.85 -0.56 1.08
C PHE A 63 8.01 0.52 0.43
N THR A 64 6.69 0.33 0.44
CA THR A 64 5.74 1.34 0.03
C THR A 64 5.08 1.93 1.25
N CYS A 65 5.01 3.26 1.29
CA CYS A 65 4.40 4.00 2.38
C CYS A 65 3.22 4.81 1.86
N LEU A 66 2.04 4.61 2.45
CA LEU A 66 0.81 5.29 2.07
C LEU A 66 0.25 6.06 3.27
N THR A 67 -0.22 7.27 3.01
CA THR A 67 -0.90 8.11 4.00
C THR A 67 -2.05 8.85 3.33
N SER A 68 -3.14 9.05 4.06
CA SER A 68 -4.23 9.90 3.59
C SER A 68 -3.91 11.37 3.89
N LEU A 69 -4.14 12.24 2.89
CA LEU A 69 -3.98 13.68 3.05
C LEU A 69 -5.17 14.35 3.74
N SER A 70 -6.30 13.65 3.82
CA SER A 70 -7.53 14.09 4.45
C SER A 70 -8.17 12.94 5.22
N GLU A 71 -9.15 13.27 6.05
CA GLU A 71 -10.03 12.27 6.64
C GLU A 71 -10.89 11.63 5.54
N LEU A 72 -11.03 10.30 5.60
CA LEU A 72 -11.85 9.53 4.68
C LEU A 72 -13.02 8.93 5.46
N PRO A 73 -14.23 8.89 4.89
CA PRO A 73 -15.34 8.15 5.50
C PRO A 73 -14.94 6.70 5.76
N ALA A 74 -15.44 6.09 6.84
CA ALA A 74 -15.09 4.71 7.21
C ALA A 74 -15.39 3.69 6.09
N SER A 75 -16.42 3.96 5.28
CA SER A 75 -16.83 3.12 4.14
C SER A 75 -15.99 3.33 2.87
N VAL A 76 -15.12 4.34 2.83
CA VAL A 76 -14.37 4.70 1.61
C VAL A 76 -12.96 4.18 1.66
N GLY A 77 -12.65 3.27 0.73
CA GLY A 77 -11.30 2.82 0.44
C GLY A 77 -10.59 2.23 1.65
N GLY A 78 -9.28 2.09 1.50
CA GLY A 78 -8.42 1.38 2.44
C GLY A 78 -7.32 0.64 1.69
N LEU A 79 -6.39 0.05 2.43
CA LEU A 79 -5.43 -0.90 1.90
C LEU A 79 -5.92 -2.31 2.19
N GLN A 80 -6.35 -3.03 1.15
CA GLN A 80 -6.58 -4.48 1.22
C GLN A 80 -5.27 -5.20 0.90
N PHE A 81 -4.85 -6.14 1.74
CA PHE A 81 -3.60 -6.86 1.55
C PHE A 81 -3.67 -8.34 1.97
N TRP A 82 -2.82 -9.16 1.37
CA TRP A 82 -2.72 -10.61 1.60
C TRP A 82 -1.27 -10.96 1.94
N PRO A 83 -0.92 -10.96 3.23
CA PRO A 83 0.48 -11.05 3.65
C PRO A 83 1.12 -12.41 3.34
N TRP A 84 0.29 -13.45 3.20
CA TRP A 84 0.75 -14.84 3.01
C TRP A 84 0.82 -15.26 1.54
N GLU A 85 0.31 -14.45 0.62
CA GLU A 85 0.26 -14.84 -0.78
C GLU A 85 1.55 -14.47 -1.51
N SER A 86 2.09 -15.42 -2.27
CA SER A 86 3.32 -15.19 -3.02
C SER A 86 3.13 -14.09 -4.09
N PRO A 87 4.11 -13.18 -4.23
CA PRO A 87 4.08 -12.09 -5.21
C PRO A 87 4.20 -12.57 -6.66
N LEU A 88 4.65 -13.82 -6.87
CA LEU A 88 4.94 -14.36 -8.21
C LEU A 88 3.72 -14.94 -8.91
N TYR A 89 2.65 -15.26 -8.17
CA TYR A 89 1.43 -15.77 -8.78
C TYR A 89 0.54 -14.60 -9.20
N SER A 90 0.05 -14.59 -10.44
CA SER A 90 -0.95 -13.60 -10.88
C SER A 90 -2.36 -14.00 -10.45
N GLU A 91 -2.60 -15.32 -10.40
CA GLU A 91 -3.90 -15.93 -10.13
C GLU A 91 -4.05 -16.27 -8.64
N PRO A 92 -5.28 -16.17 -8.09
CA PRO A 92 -5.55 -16.67 -6.74
C PRO A 92 -5.21 -18.17 -6.65
N PRO A 93 -4.72 -18.67 -5.51
CA PRO A 93 -4.44 -20.08 -5.33
C PRO A 93 -5.69 -20.90 -5.65
N THR A 94 -5.56 -21.96 -6.44
CA THR A 94 -6.61 -22.95 -6.60
C THR A 94 -7.00 -23.48 -5.21
N SER A 95 -8.31 -23.62 -5.00
CA SER A 95 -9.15 -23.95 -3.82
C SER A 95 -8.62 -24.73 -2.59
N ALA A 96 -7.35 -25.12 -2.52
CA ALA A 96 -6.75 -25.87 -1.41
C ALA A 96 -5.79 -25.05 -0.53
N SER A 97 -5.56 -23.76 -0.79
CA SER A 97 -4.65 -22.93 0.02
C SER A 97 -5.42 -22.10 1.08
N PRO A 98 -5.25 -22.38 2.38
CA PRO A 98 -6.01 -21.71 3.44
C PRO A 98 -5.38 -20.36 3.81
N SER A 99 -5.68 -19.29 3.05
CA SER A 99 -5.67 -17.89 3.58
C SER A 99 -6.36 -16.87 2.64
N ALA A 100 -7.55 -17.17 2.12
CA ALA A 100 -8.12 -16.44 0.98
C ALA A 100 -8.60 -14.99 1.27
N SER A 101 -8.91 -14.64 2.51
CA SER A 101 -9.52 -13.34 2.84
C SER A 101 -8.47 -12.23 3.00
N PRO A 102 -8.65 -11.05 2.37
CA PRO A 102 -7.78 -9.91 2.59
C PRO A 102 -7.89 -9.41 4.02
N LEU A 103 -6.78 -8.88 4.54
CA LEU A 103 -6.79 -7.97 5.68
C LEU A 103 -7.02 -6.54 5.16
N VAL A 104 -7.69 -5.71 5.96
CA VAL A 104 -8.03 -4.33 5.61
C VAL A 104 -7.38 -3.38 6.60
N HIS A 105 -6.63 -2.40 6.09
CA HIS A 105 -6.15 -1.27 6.87
C HIS A 105 -6.83 0.03 6.41
N LYS A 106 -7.52 0.70 7.32
CA LYS A 106 -8.15 2.01 7.08
C LYS A 106 -7.16 3.13 7.37
N TYR A 107 -7.00 4.04 6.42
CA TYR A 107 -6.13 5.20 6.57
C TYR A 107 -6.65 6.15 7.65
N ARG A 108 -5.72 6.84 8.31
CA ARG A 108 -6.02 7.91 9.28
C ARG A 108 -5.11 9.11 9.00
N PRO A 109 -5.64 10.34 9.00
CA PRO A 109 -4.82 11.54 8.85
C PRO A 109 -3.66 11.58 9.84
N GLY A 110 -2.47 11.97 9.38
CA GLY A 110 -1.26 12.04 10.21
C GLY A 110 -0.64 10.69 10.59
N LYS A 111 -1.17 9.58 10.06
CA LYS A 111 -0.56 8.24 10.14
C LYS A 111 -0.19 7.74 8.75
N PHE A 112 0.78 6.85 8.68
CA PHE A 112 1.11 6.12 7.46
C PHE A 112 1.05 4.63 7.73
N VAL A 113 0.81 3.87 6.67
CA VAL A 113 1.05 2.43 6.61
C VAL A 113 2.29 2.20 5.77
N ALA A 114 3.18 1.34 6.23
CA ALA A 114 4.32 0.85 5.48
C ALA A 114 4.17 -0.66 5.27
N PHE A 115 4.46 -1.14 4.06
CA PHE A 115 4.43 -2.55 3.73
C PHE A 115 5.53 -2.92 2.75
N ASP A 116 5.99 -4.16 2.81
CA ASP A 116 6.99 -4.73 1.91
C ASP A 116 6.42 -4.78 0.47
N GLY A 117 7.21 -4.36 -0.52
CA GLY A 117 6.81 -4.33 -1.93
C GLY A 117 6.45 -5.68 -2.54
N ARG A 118 6.71 -6.79 -1.83
CA ARG A 118 6.24 -8.16 -2.14
C ARG A 118 4.81 -8.42 -1.70
N VAL A 119 4.26 -7.64 -0.77
CA VAL A 119 2.92 -7.88 -0.27
C VAL A 119 1.92 -7.58 -1.37
N LYS A 120 1.13 -8.59 -1.73
CA LYS A 120 -0.01 -8.38 -2.61
C LYS A 120 -1.04 -7.50 -1.93
N HIS A 121 -1.46 -6.47 -2.64
CA HIS A 121 -2.40 -5.50 -2.12
C HIS A 121 -3.23 -4.86 -3.23
N ARG A 122 -4.23 -4.08 -2.81
CA ARG A 122 -5.04 -3.20 -3.65
C ARG A 122 -5.69 -2.12 -2.80
N THR A 123 -6.25 -1.10 -3.45
CA THR A 123 -7.25 -0.23 -2.82
C THR A 123 -8.50 -1.04 -2.51
N GLU A 124 -9.03 -0.92 -1.30
CA GLU A 124 -10.31 -1.54 -0.92
C GLU A 124 -11.44 -1.01 -1.82
N PRO A 125 -12.20 -1.88 -2.52
CA PRO A 125 -13.40 -1.47 -3.24
C PRO A 125 -14.41 -0.78 -2.32
N PHE A 126 -15.13 0.20 -2.83
CA PHE A 126 -16.13 0.91 -2.04
C PHE A 126 -17.31 1.40 -2.87
N GLU A 127 -18.41 1.64 -2.18
CA GLU A 127 -19.55 2.41 -2.67
C GLU A 127 -19.91 3.44 -1.59
N TYR A 128 -19.94 4.70 -1.98
CA TYR A 128 -20.07 5.85 -1.09
C TYR A 128 -20.99 6.90 -1.71
N THR A 129 -22.13 7.09 -1.08
CA THR A 129 -23.02 8.20 -1.38
C THR A 129 -22.61 9.38 -0.50
N ARG A 130 -22.24 10.50 -1.13
CA ARG A 130 -22.03 11.76 -0.40
C ARG A 130 -23.41 12.24 0.07
N SER A 131 -23.65 12.16 1.39
CA SER A 131 -24.82 12.74 2.05
C SER A 131 -24.80 14.26 1.95
#